data_AF-A0A1D2M7X1-F1
#
_entry.id   AF-A0A1D2M7X1-F1
#
_cell.length_a   1.000
_cell.length_b   1.000
_cell.length_c   1.000
_cell.angle_alpha   90.00
_cell.angle_beta   90.00
_cell.angle_gamma   90.00
#
_symmetry.space_group_name_H-M   'P 1'
#
loop_
_entity.id
_entity.type
_entity.pdbx_description
1 polymer ?
#
loop_
_entity_poly.entity_id
_entity_poly.type
_entity_poly.pdbx_seq_one_letter_code
_entity_poly.pdbx_strand_id
1 'polypeptide(L)'
;MAMTIPKMSYSTAVSKLQPDTDALDESVDPIQRQLLAEQCIVLNDHDKVIGHDTKRNCHRIVNGDVLLHRAFSVFLFNGKGELLLQQRSKTKITFPLM
;
A
#
# COMPACT_ATOMS: atom_id res chain seq x y z
N MET A 1 -29.34 -14.39 9.44
CA MET A 1 -29.63 -12.94 9.34
C MET A 1 -28.33 -12.26 8.94
N ALA A 2 -28.07 -12.16 7.64
CA ALA A 2 -26.79 -11.65 7.13
C ALA A 2 -26.86 -10.13 7.01
N MET A 3 -26.15 -9.42 7.89
CA MET A 3 -25.92 -7.98 7.74
C MET A 3 -25.02 -7.77 6.53
N THR A 4 -25.60 -7.28 5.44
CA THR A 4 -24.85 -6.87 4.25
C THR A 4 -24.25 -5.51 4.52
N ILE A 5 -22.93 -5.44 4.67
CA ILE A 5 -22.20 -4.16 4.74
C ILE A 5 -22.21 -3.57 3.33
N PRO A 6 -22.66 -2.32 3.11
CA PRO A 6 -22.68 -1.74 1.79
C PRO A 6 -21.24 -1.49 1.33
N LYS A 7 -20.81 -2.20 0.27
CA LYS A 7 -19.58 -1.86 -0.46
C LYS A 7 -19.80 -0.47 -1.07
N MET A 8 -19.13 0.54 -0.53
CA MET A 8 -19.11 1.87 -1.14
C MET A 8 -18.62 1.71 -2.58
N SER A 9 -19.48 2.07 -3.52
CA SER A 9 -19.11 2.25 -4.92
C SER A 9 -17.88 3.16 -4.98
N TYR A 10 -16.91 2.81 -5.81
CA TYR A 10 -15.78 3.68 -6.21
C TYR A 10 -16.35 4.87 -6.99
N SER A 11 -17.10 5.72 -6.28
CA SER A 11 -17.63 6.98 -6.74
C SER A 11 -16.50 7.98 -6.60
N THR A 12 -16.37 8.80 -7.63
CA THR A 12 -15.46 9.90 -7.97
C THR A 12 -15.27 10.96 -6.87
N ALA A 13 -15.12 10.55 -5.61
CA ALA A 13 -15.24 11.37 -4.41
C ALA A 13 -14.08 11.17 -3.40
N VAL A 14 -12.97 10.54 -3.79
CA VAL A 14 -11.72 10.53 -2.99
C VAL A 14 -10.83 11.75 -3.34
N SER A 15 -11.43 12.84 -3.81
CA SER A 15 -10.73 14.12 -4.00
C SER A 15 -10.88 15.08 -2.82
N LYS A 16 -11.60 14.69 -1.74
CA LYS A 16 -11.84 15.54 -0.57
C LYS A 16 -11.90 14.76 0.75
N LEU A 17 -10.75 14.39 1.31
CA LEU A 17 -10.66 13.98 2.73
C LEU A 17 -9.38 14.54 3.38
N GLN A 18 -9.61 15.54 4.24
CA GLN A 18 -8.76 16.17 5.28
C GLN A 18 -7.33 16.65 4.94
N PRO A 19 -6.85 17.73 5.60
CA PRO A 19 -5.55 18.32 5.30
C PRO A 19 -4.42 17.35 5.64
N ASP A 20 -3.47 17.23 4.71
CA ASP A 20 -2.21 16.52 4.87
C ASP A 20 -1.49 17.03 6.13
N THR A 21 -1.32 16.17 7.13
CA THR A 21 -0.30 16.42 8.14
C THR A 21 1.05 16.00 7.57
N ASP A 22 1.67 16.92 6.82
CA ASP A 22 3.02 16.88 6.24
C ASP A 22 4.16 16.58 7.24
N ALA A 23 3.87 16.49 8.54
CA ALA A 23 4.87 16.33 9.59
C ALA A 23 5.59 14.97 9.58
N LEU A 24 4.95 13.90 9.11
CA LEU A 24 5.61 12.60 8.95
C LEU A 24 6.58 12.60 7.78
N ASP A 25 6.27 13.37 6.72
CA ASP A 25 7.03 13.33 5.47
C ASP A 25 8.46 13.79 5.65
N GLU A 26 8.69 14.88 6.39
CA GLU A 26 10.04 15.44 6.55
C GLU A 26 11.00 14.51 7.32
N SER A 27 10.47 13.63 8.17
CA SER A 27 11.27 12.64 8.91
C SER A 27 11.60 11.38 8.10
N VAL A 28 10.94 11.17 6.96
CA VAL A 28 11.12 10.01 6.11
C VAL A 28 12.28 10.25 5.15
N ASP A 29 13.09 9.21 4.93
CA ASP A 29 14.16 9.17 3.94
C ASP A 29 13.68 9.74 2.57
N PRO A 30 14.42 10.67 1.93
CA PRO A 30 13.94 11.36 0.73
C PRO A 30 13.55 10.43 -0.42
N ILE A 31 14.27 9.32 -0.59
CA ILE A 31 13.95 8.33 -1.62
C ILE A 31 12.63 7.64 -1.28
N GLN A 32 12.45 7.21 -0.02
CA GLN A 32 11.18 6.59 0.38
C GLN A 32 9.99 7.56 0.23
N ARG A 33 10.19 8.84 0.53
CA ARG A 33 9.17 9.89 0.34
C ARG A 33 8.78 10.03 -1.13
N GLN A 34 9.76 10.08 -2.04
CA GLN A 34 9.49 10.13 -3.48
C GLN A 34 8.71 8.89 -3.95
N LEU A 35 9.07 7.69 -3.46
CA LEU A 35 8.39 6.44 -3.81
C LEU A 35 6.94 6.37 -3.32
N LEU A 36 6.52 7.20 -2.36
CA LEU A 36 5.12 7.24 -1.91
C LEU A 36 4.16 7.77 -2.98
N ALA A 37 4.67 8.52 -3.96
CA ALA A 37 3.88 9.03 -5.08
C ALA A 37 3.68 8.01 -6.22
N GLU A 38 4.35 6.85 -6.17
CA GLU A 38 4.19 5.78 -7.16
C GLU A 38 2.73 5.32 -7.26
N GLN A 39 2.26 5.06 -8.47
CA GLN A 39 0.90 4.57 -8.71
C GLN A 39 0.82 3.05 -8.51
N CYS A 40 -0.12 2.64 -7.66
CA CYS A 40 -0.49 1.25 -7.44
C CYS A 40 -1.79 0.91 -8.19
N ILE A 41 -1.97 -0.36 -8.54
CA ILE A 41 -3.19 -0.86 -9.18
C ILE A 41 -4.18 -1.21 -8.07
N VAL A 42 -5.29 -0.48 -7.97
CA VAL A 42 -6.33 -0.69 -6.96
C VAL A 42 -7.29 -1.77 -7.43
N LEU A 43 -7.65 -2.67 -6.52
CA LEU A 43 -8.45 -3.85 -6.79
C LEU A 43 -9.70 -3.90 -5.91
N ASN A 44 -10.68 -4.70 -6.32
CA ASN A 44 -11.67 -5.23 -5.39
C ASN A 44 -11.19 -6.56 -4.76
N ASP A 45 -12.05 -7.16 -3.94
CA ASP A 45 -11.81 -8.44 -3.24
C ASP A 45 -11.75 -9.67 -4.16
N HIS A 46 -11.95 -9.50 -5.47
CA HIS A 46 -11.89 -10.57 -6.48
C HIS A 46 -10.73 -10.36 -7.47
N ASP A 47 -9.71 -9.59 -7.08
CA ASP A 47 -8.55 -9.23 -7.92
C ASP A 47 -8.95 -8.61 -9.28
N LYS A 48 -10.05 -7.85 -9.30
CA LYS A 48 -10.44 -7.04 -10.46
C LYS A 48 -10.00 -5.60 -10.27
N VAL A 49 -9.36 -5.06 -11.31
CA VAL A 49 -8.92 -3.66 -11.33
C VAL A 49 -10.13 -2.74 -11.27
N ILE A 50 -10.09 -1.81 -10.32
CA ILE A 50 -11.12 -0.77 -10.15
C ILE A 50 -10.56 0.65 -10.27
N GLY A 51 -9.23 0.80 -10.32
CA GLY A 51 -8.58 2.10 -10.48
C GLY A 51 -7.09 2.07 -10.16
N HIS A 52 -6.55 3.25 -9.91
CA HIS A 52 -5.17 3.47 -9.48
C HIS A 52 -5.15 4.52 -8.37
N ASP A 53 -4.21 4.38 -7.43
CA ASP A 53 -3.98 5.36 -6.38
C ASP A 53 -2.51 5.33 -5.97
N THR A 54 -2.05 6.35 -5.27
CA THR A 54 -0.68 6.46 -4.77
C THR A 54 -0.38 5.37 -3.74
N LYS A 55 0.88 4.95 -3.70
CA LYS A 55 1.41 4.05 -2.66
C LYS A 55 1.12 4.56 -1.25
N ARG A 56 1.18 5.88 -1.03
CA ARG A 56 0.78 6.53 0.22
C ARG A 56 -0.64 6.12 0.63
N ASN A 57 -1.60 6.34 -0.26
CA ASN A 57 -3.01 6.06 0.03
C ASN A 57 -3.27 4.57 0.18
N CYS A 58 -2.64 3.74 -0.66
CA CYS A 58 -2.74 2.28 -0.62
C CYS A 58 -2.22 1.64 0.66
N HIS A 59 -1.35 2.32 1.42
CA HIS A 59 -0.79 1.82 2.68
C HIS A 59 -1.26 2.60 3.91
N ARG A 60 -2.18 3.56 3.73
CA ARG A 60 -2.77 4.32 4.84
C ARG A 60 -4.00 3.58 5.37
N ILE A 61 -4.07 3.41 6.69
CA ILE A 61 -5.26 2.90 7.36
C ILE A 61 -6.16 4.09 7.69
N VAL A 62 -7.38 4.09 7.17
CA VAL A 62 -8.39 5.12 7.40
C VAL A 62 -9.62 4.44 7.98
N ASN A 63 -10.03 4.82 9.20
CA ASN A 63 -11.18 4.23 9.88
C ASN A 63 -11.13 2.70 10.05
N GLY A 64 -9.92 2.12 10.09
CA GLY A 64 -9.72 0.67 10.21
C GLY A 64 -9.66 -0.07 8.86
N ASP A 65 -9.93 0.63 7.76
CA ASP A 65 -9.88 0.08 6.40
C ASP A 65 -8.59 0.50 5.67
N VAL A 66 -8.21 -0.30 4.67
CA VAL A 66 -7.09 -0.03 3.76
C VAL A 66 -7.51 -0.32 2.32
N LEU A 67 -7.01 0.44 1.36
CA LEU A 67 -7.27 0.18 -0.05
C LEU A 67 -6.53 -1.10 -0.51
N LEU A 68 -7.29 -2.01 -1.11
CA LEU A 68 -6.72 -3.21 -1.74
C LEU A 68 -5.98 -2.80 -3.00
N HIS A 69 -4.72 -3.20 -3.10
CA HIS A 69 -3.90 -2.97 -4.28
C HIS A 69 -3.10 -4.21 -4.65
N ARG A 70 -2.80 -4.35 -5.94
CA ARG A 70 -2.05 -5.50 -6.45
C ARG A 70 -0.60 -5.41 -5.99
N ALA A 71 -0.06 -6.53 -5.53
CA ALA A 71 1.34 -6.70 -5.17
C ALA A 71 1.86 -8.05 -5.67
N PHE A 72 3.18 -8.25 -5.61
CA PHE A 72 3.81 -9.52 -5.91
C PHE A 72 4.88 -9.85 -4.87
N SER A 73 5.23 -11.12 -4.75
CA SER A 73 6.34 -11.60 -3.93
C SER A 73 7.21 -12.52 -4.76
N VAL A 74 8.53 -12.37 -4.63
CA VAL A 74 9.51 -13.18 -5.36
C VAL A 74 10.21 -14.10 -4.37
N PHE A 75 10.25 -15.39 -4.70
CA PHE A 75 11.04 -16.39 -3.98
C PHE A 75 12.15 -16.86 -4.91
N LEU A 76 13.40 -16.47 -4.60
CA LEU A 76 14.57 -16.76 -5.42
C LEU A 76 15.42 -17.85 -4.76
N PHE A 77 15.67 -18.93 -5.48
CA PHE A 77 16.52 -20.04 -5.03
C PHE A 77 17.84 -20.07 -5.81
N ASN A 78 18.95 -20.31 -5.11
CA ASN A 78 20.24 -20.52 -5.78
C ASN A 78 20.36 -21.95 -6.34
N GLY A 79 21.49 -22.28 -7.00
CA GLY A 79 21.71 -23.61 -7.57
C GLY A 79 21.77 -24.77 -6.56
N LYS A 80 21.78 -24.48 -5.25
CA LYS A 80 21.73 -25.46 -4.16
C LYS A 80 20.33 -25.61 -3.57
N GLY A 81 19.33 -24.86 -4.06
CA GLY A 81 17.97 -24.86 -3.53
C GLY A 81 17.79 -24.03 -2.25
N GLU A 82 18.73 -23.15 -1.92
CA GLU A 82 18.60 -22.26 -0.76
C GLU A 82 17.83 -20.98 -1.12
N LEU A 83 16.90 -20.56 -0.28
CA LEU A 83 16.08 -19.36 -0.48
C LEU A 83 16.86 -18.09 -0.09
N LEU A 84 16.86 -17.09 -0.98
CA LEU A 84 17.34 -15.74 -0.66
C LEU A 84 16.36 -15.04 0.30
N LEU A 85 16.83 -14.72 1.50
CA LEU A 85 16.10 -13.91 2.47
C LEU A 85 16.59 -12.46 2.42
N GLN A 86 15.66 -11.51 2.56
CA GLN A 86 15.96 -10.09 2.66
C GLN A 86 15.63 -9.58 4.06
N GLN A 87 16.56 -8.85 4.68
CA GLN A 87 16.25 -7.95 5.78
C GLN A 87 16.05 -6.54 5.22
N ARG A 88 14.93 -5.91 5.55
CA ARG A 88 14.57 -4.57 5.10
C ARG A 88 15.41 -3.51 5.81
N SER A 89 15.73 -2.43 5.09
CA SER A 89 16.45 -1.30 5.69
C SER A 89 15.61 -0.61 6.77
N LYS A 90 16.29 0.09 7.68
CA LYS A 90 15.67 0.95 8.71
C LYS A 90 14.77 2.04 8.12
N THR A 91 15.07 2.46 6.90
CA THR A 91 14.37 3.58 6.24
C THR A 91 13.05 3.17 5.61
N LYS A 92 12.76 1.87 5.44
CA LYS A 92 11.48 1.42 4.87
C LYS A 92 10.32 1.88 5.74
N ILE A 93 9.33 2.52 5.12
CA ILE A 93 8.14 3.06 5.81
C ILE A 93 7.33 1.93 6.45
N THR A 94 7.05 0.87 5.70
CA THR A 94 6.36 -0.31 6.21
C THR A 94 7.37 -1.39 6.59
N PHE A 95 7.24 -1.93 7.80
CA PHE A 95 8.05 -3.05 8.34
C PHE A 95 9.57 -2.84 8.20
N PRO A 96 10.16 -1.78 8.79
CA PRO A 96 11.62 -1.61 8.80
C PRO A 96 12.28 -2.71 9.65
N LEU A 97 13.50 -3.10 9.26
CA LEU A 97 14.34 -4.09 9.97
C LEU A 97 13.80 -5.53 10.04
N MET A 98 12.65 -5.82 9.42
CA MET A 98 12.13 -7.17 9.23
C MET A 98 12.75 -7.86 8.02
#